data_AF-A0A9C8LJB5-F1
#
_entry.id   AF-A0A9C8LJB5-F1
#
_cell.length_a   1.000
_cell.length_b   1.000
_cell.length_c   1.000
_cell.angle_alpha   90.00
_cell.angle_beta   90.00
_cell.angle_gamma   90.00
#
_symmetry.space_group_name_H-M   'P 1'
#
loop_
_entity.id
_entity.type
_entity.pdbx_description
1 polymer ?
#
loop_
_entity_poly.entity_id
_entity_poly.type
_entity_poly.pdbx_seq_one_letter_code
_entity_poly.pdbx_strand_id
1 'polypeptide(L)'
;GLLGREVIQALKHLQHARGKTVIFVGVLEKVTDEFGATTWQPQMEGTKAGRELPGIVDQVVSMQLFGRDAKSDWTLDETSAERRLVCRSGNPWGLPAKDRSGRLEVTEAPDLGALIAKIDGRAPAHPATPS
;
A
#
# COMPACT_ATOMS: atom_id res chain seq x y z
N GLY A 1 -18.87 13.23 2.99
CA GLY A 1 -19.15 14.54 3.62
C GLY A 1 -18.22 15.59 3.05
N LEU A 2 -18.31 16.82 3.58
CA LEU A 2 -17.42 17.94 3.22
C LEU A 2 -15.95 17.56 3.40
N LEU A 3 -15.61 16.94 4.55
CA LEU A 3 -14.24 16.52 4.87
C LEU A 3 -13.61 15.62 3.80
N GLY A 4 -14.33 14.58 3.35
CA GLY A 4 -13.83 13.69 2.31
C GLY A 4 -13.53 14.40 0.98
N ARG A 5 -14.25 15.48 0.64
CA ARG A 5 -13.98 16.26 -0.57
C ARG A 5 -12.75 17.15 -0.40
N GLU A 6 -12.60 17.77 0.76
CA GLU A 6 -11.46 18.63 1.09
C GLU A 6 -10.14 17.83 1.14
N VAL A 7 -10.17 16.63 1.75
CA VAL A 7 -9.02 15.72 1.75
C VAL A 7 -8.61 15.38 0.32
N ILE A 8 -9.55 15.01 -0.55
CA ILE A 8 -9.25 14.69 -1.96
C ILE A 8 -8.71 15.91 -2.72
N GLN A 9 -9.24 17.12 -2.48
CA GLN A 9 -8.72 18.34 -3.08
C GLN A 9 -7.28 18.64 -2.61
N ALA A 10 -6.99 18.50 -1.31
CA ALA A 10 -5.66 18.68 -0.77
C ALA A 10 -4.67 17.66 -1.37
N LEU A 11 -5.07 16.40 -1.50
CA LEU A 11 -4.26 15.35 -2.13
C LEU A 11 -3.92 15.67 -3.59
N LYS A 12 -4.90 16.13 -4.37
CA LYS A 12 -4.67 16.56 -5.76
C LYS A 12 -3.72 17.76 -5.85
N HIS A 13 -3.80 18.70 -4.91
CA HIS A 13 -2.86 19.82 -4.88
C HIS A 13 -1.42 19.34 -4.63
N LEU A 14 -1.25 18.41 -3.70
CA LEU A 14 0.06 17.84 -3.35
C LEU A 14 0.67 16.99 -4.47
N GLN A 15 -0.14 16.41 -5.37
CA GLN A 15 0.35 15.73 -6.57
C GLN A 15 1.20 16.65 -7.47
N HIS A 16 1.00 17.97 -7.40
CA HIS A 16 1.73 18.95 -8.19
C HIS A 16 2.90 19.61 -7.44
N ALA A 17 3.20 19.19 -6.21
CA ALA A 17 4.32 19.70 -5.42
C ALA A 17 5.66 19.16 -5.96
N ARG A 18 6.18 19.80 -7.02
CA ARG A 18 7.42 19.39 -7.70
C ARG A 18 8.61 19.31 -6.74
N GLY A 19 9.44 18.29 -6.92
CA GLY A 19 10.68 18.10 -6.17
C GLY A 19 10.49 17.63 -4.72
N LYS A 20 9.27 17.25 -4.33
CA LYS A 20 8.96 16.72 -3.00
C LYS A 20 8.32 15.35 -3.09
N THR A 21 8.76 14.43 -2.25
CA THR A 21 8.03 13.18 -1.97
C THR A 21 7.06 13.45 -0.84
N VAL A 22 5.76 13.26 -1.11
CA VAL A 22 4.70 13.43 -0.11
C VAL A 22 4.22 12.06 0.33
N ILE A 23 4.19 11.84 1.64
CA ILE A 23 3.83 10.55 2.23
C ILE A 23 2.63 10.77 3.16
N PHE A 24 1.58 10.01 2.92
CA PHE A 24 0.40 9.96 3.78
C PHE A 24 0.43 8.66 4.56
N VAL A 25 0.38 8.76 5.89
CA VAL A 25 0.32 7.62 6.78
C VAL A 25 -1.04 7.62 7.46
N GLY A 26 -1.70 6.48 7.45
CA GLY A 26 -3.03 6.31 8.04
C GLY A 26 -3.21 4.90 8.58
N VAL A 27 -4.34 4.68 9.23
CA VAL A 27 -4.70 3.38 9.81
C VAL A 27 -5.27 2.49 8.71
N LEU A 28 -4.90 1.21 8.75
CA LEU A 28 -5.50 0.16 7.93
C LEU A 28 -6.57 -0.55 8.76
N GLU A 29 -7.80 -0.57 8.28
CA GLU A 29 -8.96 -1.16 8.95
C GLU A 29 -9.35 -2.49 8.28
N LYS A 30 -9.68 -3.48 9.11
CA LYS A 30 -10.27 -4.75 8.72
C LYS A 30 -11.78 -4.64 8.86
N VAL A 31 -12.51 -4.67 7.76
CA VAL A 31 -13.97 -4.56 7.74
C VAL A 31 -14.56 -5.91 7.34
N THR A 32 -15.46 -6.42 8.17
CA THR A 32 -16.25 -7.62 7.88
C THR A 32 -17.66 -7.19 7.50
N ASP A 33 -18.13 -7.63 6.33
CA ASP A 33 -19.48 -7.34 5.88
C ASP A 33 -20.53 -8.29 6.51
N GLU A 34 -21.80 -8.05 6.18
CA GLU A 34 -22.94 -8.83 6.70
C GLU A 34 -22.93 -10.31 6.26
N PHE A 35 -22.15 -10.66 5.24
CA PHE A 35 -21.97 -12.02 4.73
C PHE A 35 -20.72 -12.70 5.30
N GLY A 36 -20.00 -12.04 6.20
CA GLY A 36 -18.76 -12.54 6.80
C GLY A 36 -17.53 -12.38 5.93
N ALA A 37 -17.62 -11.72 4.77
CA ALA A 37 -16.47 -11.44 3.93
C ALA A 37 -15.65 -10.32 4.55
N THR A 38 -14.34 -10.57 4.71
CA THR A 38 -13.43 -9.61 5.30
C THR A 38 -12.63 -8.89 4.22
N THR A 39 -12.57 -7.57 4.32
CA THR A 39 -11.80 -6.70 3.42
C THR A 39 -10.92 -5.75 4.20
N TRP A 40 -9.81 -5.34 3.61
CA TRP A 40 -8.91 -4.35 4.19
C TRP A 40 -9.06 -3.03 3.45
N GLN A 41 -9.17 -1.92 4.18
CA GLN A 41 -9.30 -0.59 3.60
C GLN A 41 -8.60 0.47 4.45
N PRO A 42 -8.12 1.57 3.87
CA PRO A 42 -7.66 2.70 4.66
C PRO A 42 -8.82 3.26 5.48
N GLN A 43 -8.60 3.47 6.78
CA GLN A 43 -9.59 4.10 7.64
C GLN A 43 -9.69 5.58 7.28
N MET A 44 -10.85 5.99 6.78
CA MET A 44 -11.09 7.38 6.41
C MET A 44 -12.57 7.75 6.42
N GLU A 45 -12.85 9.02 6.66
CA GLU A 45 -14.21 9.52 6.67
C GLU A 45 -14.78 9.64 5.25
N GLY A 46 -15.82 8.86 4.98
CA GLY A 46 -16.58 8.89 3.74
C GLY A 46 -16.10 7.84 2.73
N THR A 47 -16.99 6.90 2.42
CA THR A 47 -16.76 5.75 1.53
C THR A 47 -16.24 6.09 0.13
N LYS A 48 -16.49 7.30 -0.38
CA LYS A 48 -15.99 7.75 -1.69
C LYS A 48 -14.50 8.09 -1.68
N ALA A 49 -13.98 8.65 -0.59
CA ALA A 49 -12.60 9.13 -0.55
C ALA A 49 -11.59 7.98 -0.70
N GLY A 50 -11.87 6.81 -0.10
CA GLY A 50 -11.01 5.63 -0.22
C GLY A 50 -10.98 5.02 -1.62
N ARG A 51 -12.06 5.17 -2.39
CA ARG A 51 -12.14 4.71 -3.77
C ARG A 51 -11.42 5.64 -4.74
N GLU A 52 -11.40 6.93 -4.45
CA GLU A 52 -10.73 7.93 -5.30
C GLU A 52 -9.22 8.00 -5.05
N LEU A 53 -8.77 7.71 -3.83
CA LEU A 53 -7.37 7.81 -3.41
C LEU A 53 -6.39 7.07 -4.37
N PRO A 54 -6.64 5.82 -4.80
CA PRO A 54 -5.76 5.14 -5.75
C PRO A 54 -5.71 5.78 -7.15
N GLY A 55 -6.67 6.63 -7.52
CA GLY A 55 -6.58 7.41 -8.76
C GLY A 55 -5.58 8.56 -8.68
N ILE A 56 -5.34 9.08 -7.47
CA ILE A 56 -4.62 10.34 -7.24
C ILE A 56 -3.14 10.10 -6.93
N VAL A 57 -2.84 9.17 -6.01
CA VAL A 57 -1.47 8.90 -5.58
C VAL A 57 -0.72 8.03 -6.58
N ASP A 58 0.61 8.06 -6.61
CA ASP A 58 1.39 7.13 -7.44
C ASP A 58 1.55 5.76 -6.78
N GLN A 59 1.61 5.73 -5.46
CA GLN A 59 1.87 4.54 -4.64
C GLN A 59 0.76 4.35 -3.61
N VAL A 60 0.29 3.12 -3.44
CA VAL A 60 -0.51 2.68 -2.28
C VAL A 60 0.22 1.50 -1.67
N VAL A 61 0.52 1.57 -0.39
CA VAL A 61 1.32 0.55 0.30
C VAL A 61 0.64 0.19 1.61
N SER A 62 0.41 -1.10 1.85
CA SER A 62 -0.09 -1.59 3.13
C SER A 62 1.04 -2.21 3.94
N MET A 63 1.16 -1.85 5.21
CA MET A 63 2.08 -2.53 6.12
C MET A 63 1.29 -3.55 6.96
N GLN A 64 1.77 -4.79 7.01
CA GLN A 64 1.18 -5.83 7.86
C GLN A 64 2.25 -6.75 8.44
N LEU A 65 1.85 -7.52 9.46
CA LEU A 65 2.64 -8.59 10.05
C LEU A 65 2.55 -9.87 9.23
N PHE A 66 3.70 -10.52 9.08
CA PHE A 66 3.89 -11.67 8.21
C PHE A 66 4.65 -12.79 8.91
N GLY A 67 4.19 -14.01 8.72
CA GLY A 67 4.92 -15.23 9.01
C GLY A 67 5.39 -15.88 7.72
N ARG A 68 5.95 -17.08 7.87
CA ARG A 68 6.27 -17.98 6.76
C ARG A 68 5.42 -19.23 6.86
N ASP A 69 4.85 -19.65 5.73
CA ASP A 69 4.14 -20.92 5.67
C ASP A 69 5.10 -22.12 5.53
N ALA A 70 4.56 -23.34 5.39
CA ALA A 70 5.36 -24.56 5.24
C ALA A 70 6.27 -24.57 4.00
N LYS A 71 5.98 -23.73 2.99
CA LYS A 71 6.78 -23.56 1.77
C LYS A 71 7.75 -22.39 1.88
N SER A 72 7.83 -21.76 3.05
CA SER A 72 8.57 -20.52 3.29
C SER A 72 8.03 -19.33 2.49
N ASP A 73 6.77 -19.36 2.05
CA ASP A 73 6.09 -18.22 1.43
C ASP A 73 5.51 -17.28 2.49
N TRP A 74 5.35 -16.01 2.11
CA TRP A 74 4.78 -14.99 2.99
C TRP A 74 3.29 -15.24 3.25
N THR A 75 2.90 -15.31 4.51
CA THR A 75 1.50 -15.36 4.93
C THR A 75 1.19 -14.28 5.96
N LEU A 76 -0.03 -13.75 5.95
CA LEU A 76 -0.46 -12.85 7.01
C LEU A 76 -0.47 -13.58 8.34
N ASP A 77 0.19 -12.99 9.33
CA ASP A 77 0.24 -13.52 10.69
C ASP A 77 0.28 -12.35 11.67
N GLU A 78 -0.87 -12.02 12.24
CA GLU A 78 -1.02 -10.93 13.20
C GLU A 78 -0.27 -11.18 14.53
N THR A 79 0.24 -12.40 14.75
CA THR A 79 1.06 -12.78 15.92
C THR A 79 2.56 -12.72 15.66
N SER A 80 2.97 -12.61 14.39
CA SER A 80 4.37 -12.46 14.01
C SER A 80 4.92 -11.08 14.41
N ALA A 81 6.25 -10.96 14.50
CA ALA A 81 6.94 -9.69 14.66
C ALA A 81 7.44 -9.11 13.33
N GLU A 82 7.45 -9.90 12.25
CA GLU A 82 8.03 -9.48 10.97
C GLU A 82 7.04 -8.61 10.19
N ARG A 83 7.49 -7.40 9.80
CA ARG A 83 6.70 -6.45 9.02
C ARG A 83 7.09 -6.50 7.56
N ARG A 84 6.10 -6.41 6.69
CA ARG A 84 6.30 -6.24 5.25
C ARG A 84 5.46 -5.10 4.72
N LEU A 85 5.98 -4.43 3.70
CA LEU A 85 5.24 -3.48 2.89
C LEU A 85 4.67 -4.23 1.69
N VAL A 86 3.36 -4.26 1.51
CA VAL A 86 2.68 -4.85 0.36
C VAL A 86 2.49 -3.77 -0.70
N CYS A 87 3.04 -3.99 -1.89
CA CYS A 87 3.22 -2.93 -2.88
C CYS A 87 2.43 -3.13 -4.18
N ARG A 88 2.12 -4.38 -4.56
CA ARG A 88 1.41 -4.68 -5.82
C ARG A 88 -0.09 -4.92 -5.65
N SER A 89 -0.87 -4.38 -6.58
CA SER A 89 -2.28 -4.71 -6.73
C SER A 89 -2.45 -6.20 -7.09
N GLY A 90 -3.56 -6.82 -6.68
CA GLY A 90 -3.78 -8.25 -6.90
C GLY A 90 -2.90 -9.17 -6.03
N ASN A 91 -2.30 -8.63 -4.96
CA ASN A 91 -1.59 -9.44 -3.98
C ASN A 91 -2.53 -10.49 -3.34
N PRO A 92 -1.99 -11.65 -2.90
CA PRO A 92 -2.80 -12.76 -2.43
C PRO A 92 -3.54 -12.50 -1.10
N TRP A 93 -3.25 -11.40 -0.41
CA TRP A 93 -3.82 -11.08 0.90
C TRP A 93 -4.97 -10.07 0.86
N GLY A 94 -5.33 -9.60 -0.34
CA GLY A 94 -6.42 -8.62 -0.51
C GLY A 94 -6.12 -7.25 0.11
N LEU A 95 -4.85 -6.94 0.38
CA LEU A 95 -4.44 -5.67 0.99
C LEU A 95 -4.44 -4.54 -0.06
N PRO A 96 -4.89 -3.32 0.28
CA PRO A 96 -4.78 -2.16 -0.60
C PRO A 96 -3.34 -1.89 -0.99
N ALA A 97 -3.02 -2.04 -2.26
CA ALA A 97 -1.67 -1.86 -2.76
C ALA A 97 -1.69 -1.45 -4.23
N LYS A 98 -0.72 -0.65 -4.63
CA LYS A 98 -0.55 -0.16 -6.00
C LYS A 98 0.86 0.40 -6.17
N ASP A 99 1.55 -0.10 -7.18
CA ASP A 99 2.83 0.43 -7.62
C ASP A 99 2.74 0.92 -9.07
N ARG A 100 2.80 2.24 -9.27
CA ARG A 100 2.83 2.84 -10.62
C ARG A 100 4.25 2.87 -11.21
N SER A 101 5.28 2.67 -10.40
CA SER A 101 6.68 2.66 -10.86
C SER A 101 7.00 1.36 -11.62
N GLY A 102 6.35 0.25 -11.28
CA GLY A 102 6.63 -1.08 -11.82
C GLY A 102 7.95 -1.67 -11.34
N ARG A 103 8.53 -1.11 -10.27
CA ARG A 103 9.88 -1.46 -9.78
C ARG A 103 9.87 -2.21 -8.46
N LEU A 104 8.73 -2.26 -7.78
CA LEU A 104 8.60 -2.89 -6.47
C LEU A 104 8.18 -4.34 -6.61
N GLU A 105 8.64 -5.21 -5.71
CA GLU A 105 8.13 -6.58 -5.60
C GLU A 105 6.72 -6.63 -4.99
N VAL A 106 6.11 -7.82 -4.95
CA VAL A 106 4.80 -7.99 -4.29
C VAL A 106 4.84 -7.50 -2.85
N THR A 107 5.95 -7.79 -2.16
CA THR A 107 6.27 -7.20 -0.86
C THR A 107 7.69 -6.66 -0.83
N GLU A 108 7.91 -5.66 0.01
CA GLU A 108 9.21 -5.06 0.31
C GLU A 108 9.48 -5.08 1.82
N ALA A 109 10.75 -4.94 2.19
CA ALA A 109 11.14 -4.79 3.60
C ALA A 109 10.48 -3.52 4.20
N PRO A 110 10.31 -3.43 5.53
CA PRO A 110 9.68 -2.29 6.18
C PRO A 110 10.63 -1.09 6.28
N ASP A 111 11.25 -0.72 5.16
CA ASP A 111 12.18 0.39 5.01
C ASP A 111 11.66 1.33 3.92
N LEU A 112 11.11 2.45 4.37
CA LEU A 112 10.52 3.46 3.49
C LEU A 112 11.58 4.18 2.64
N GLY A 113 12.80 4.35 3.15
CA GLY A 113 13.89 4.98 2.42
C GLY A 113 14.35 4.11 1.25
N ALA A 114 14.53 2.81 1.50
CA ALA A 114 14.85 1.83 0.47
C ALA A 114 13.72 1.70 -0.56
N LEU A 115 12.46 1.70 -0.11
CA LEU A 115 11.29 1.68 -0.99
C LEU A 115 11.29 2.88 -1.96
N ILE A 116 11.46 4.10 -1.43
CA ILE A 116 11.50 5.32 -2.23
C ILE A 116 12.69 5.30 -3.20
N ALA A 117 13.87 4.83 -2.76
CA ALA A 117 15.03 4.70 -3.63
C ALA A 117 14.78 3.75 -4.82
N LYS A 118 14.05 2.65 -4.60
CA LYS A 118 13.60 1.75 -5.68
C LYS A 118 12.62 2.43 -6.62
N ILE A 119 11.59 3.09 -6.09
CA ILE A 119 10.58 3.83 -6.88
C ILE A 119 11.25 4.86 -7.80
N ASP A 120 12.23 5.60 -7.28
CA ASP A 120 12.97 6.62 -8.02
C ASP A 120 14.01 6.05 -8.99
N GLY A 121 14.23 4.73 -9.00
CA GLY A 121 15.25 4.08 -9.81
C GLY A 121 16.68 4.34 -9.35
N ARG A 122 16.87 4.80 -8.11
CA ARG A 122 18.17 5.01 -7.47
C ARG A 122 18.75 3.73 -6.87
N ALA A 123 17.92 2.71 -6.64
CA ALA A 123 18.34 1.37 -6.25
C ALA A 123 18.33 0.42 -7.46
N PRO A 124 19.25 -0.56 -7.51
CA PRO A 124 19.27 -1.56 -8.58
C PRO A 124 17.94 -2.33 -8.61
N ALA A 125 17.39 -2.52 -9.80
CA ALA A 125 16.25 -3.40 -10.00
C ALA A 125 16.63 -4.81 -9.53
N HIS A 126 15.74 -5.47 -8.78
CA HIS A 126 15.92 -6.89 -8.52
C HIS A 126 15.79 -7.62 -9.88
N PRO A 127 16.67 -8.58 -10.22
CA PRO A 127 16.50 -9.34 -11.43
C PRO A 127 15.13 -10.02 -11.38
N ALA A 128 14.30 -9.77 -12.39
CA ALA A 128 13.02 -10.45 -12.53
C ALA A 128 13.29 -11.95 -12.54
N THR A 129 12.76 -12.69 -11.55
CA THR A 129 12.80 -14.15 -11.57
C THR A 129 11.97 -14.60 -12.77
N PRO A 130 12.56 -15.24 -13.80
CA PRO A 130 11.79 -15.75 -14.92
C PRO A 130 10.82 -16.83 -14.42
N SER A 131 9.59 -16.79 -14.96
CA SER A 131 8.51 -17.74 -14.67
C SER A 131 8.80 -19.13 -15.20
#